data_AF-A0A246JXV5-F1
#
_entry.id   AF-A0A246JXV5-F1
#
_cell.length_a   1.000
_cell.length_b   1.000
_cell.length_c   1.000
_cell.angle_alpha   90.00
_cell.angle_beta   90.00
_cell.angle_gamma   90.00
#
_symmetry.space_group_name_H-M   'P 1'
#
loop_
_entity.id
_entity.type
_entity.pdbx_description
1 polymer ?
#
loop_
_entity_poly.entity_id
_entity_poly.type
_entity_poly.pdbx_seq_one_letter_code
_entity_poly.pdbx_strand_id
1 'polypeptide(L)'
;MRAMIIAILAAPLLTGCFSAVKTVVTAPVKAVGQVADWTTTSQDEADRNRGREMRKREEQVGKLSRQRDKAAGKCQRGDAEQCQRAEVLEHEIEAAMAAPN
;
A
#
# COMPACT_ATOMS: atom_id res chain seq x y z
N MET A 1 71.04 -8.87 -11.57
CA MET A 1 69.77 -9.54 -11.95
C MET A 1 68.96 -10.13 -10.77
N ARG A 2 69.20 -9.72 -9.51
CA ARG A 2 68.38 -10.15 -8.35
C ARG A 2 67.40 -9.08 -7.86
N ALA A 3 67.76 -7.80 -7.99
CA ALA A 3 66.93 -6.66 -7.57
C ALA A 3 65.69 -6.42 -8.45
N MET A 4 65.73 -6.79 -9.74
CA MET A 4 64.60 -6.65 -10.67
C MET A 4 63.44 -7.62 -10.35
N ILE A 5 63.74 -8.78 -9.75
CA ILE A 5 62.73 -9.81 -9.42
C ILE A 5 61.90 -9.38 -8.19
N ILE A 6 62.53 -8.67 -7.25
CA ILE A 6 61.87 -8.19 -6.02
C ILE A 6 60.88 -7.06 -6.34
N ALA A 7 61.18 -6.20 -7.32
CA ALA A 7 60.30 -5.11 -7.73
C ALA A 7 59.03 -5.61 -8.46
N ILE A 8 59.12 -6.72 -9.19
CA ILE A 8 57.98 -7.31 -9.91
C ILE A 8 57.06 -8.10 -8.96
N LEU A 9 57.61 -8.72 -7.91
CA LEU A 9 56.82 -9.44 -6.90
C LEU A 9 56.07 -8.52 -5.91
N ALA A 10 56.49 -7.27 -5.76
CA ALA A 10 55.86 -6.30 -4.86
C ALA A 10 54.72 -5.49 -5.52
N ALA A 11 54.63 -5.50 -6.85
CA ALA A 11 53.61 -4.77 -7.61
C ALA A 11 52.15 -5.21 -7.32
N PRO A 12 51.79 -6.51 -7.16
CA PRO A 12 50.40 -6.90 -6.92
C PRO A 12 49.91 -6.58 -5.51
N LEU A 13 50.80 -6.42 -4.52
CA LEU A 13 50.42 -6.11 -3.14
C LEU A 13 49.86 -4.69 -2.98
N LEU A 14 50.22 -3.76 -3.86
CA LEU A 14 49.65 -2.41 -3.89
C LEU A 14 48.33 -2.33 -4.68
N THR A 15 48.06 -3.29 -5.57
CA THR A 15 46.81 -3.34 -6.34
C THR A 15 45.63 -3.93 -5.55
N GLY A 16 45.90 -4.66 -4.46
CA GLY A 16 44.86 -5.25 -3.60
C GLY A 16 44.10 -4.24 -2.74
N CYS A 17 44.70 -3.07 -2.44
CA CYS A 17 44.09 -2.08 -1.56
C CYS A 17 43.02 -1.21 -2.28
N PHE A 18 43.13 -1.03 -3.60
CA PHE A 18 42.17 -0.25 -4.38
C PHE A 18 40.82 -0.96 -4.58
N SER A 19 40.81 -2.29 -4.56
CA SER A 19 39.58 -3.08 -4.76
C SER A 19 38.74 -3.18 -3.49
N ALA A 20 39.36 -3.17 -2.30
CA ALA A 20 38.67 -3.25 -1.02
C ALA A 20 37.83 -1.99 -0.70
N VAL A 21 38.28 -0.81 -1.14
CA VAL A 21 37.54 0.45 -0.93
C VAL A 21 36.24 0.48 -1.73
N LYS A 22 36.25 -0.04 -2.97
CA LYS A 22 35.04 -0.08 -3.80
C LYS A 22 33.96 -1.00 -3.22
N THR A 23 34.35 -2.13 -2.61
CA THR A 23 33.39 -3.08 -2.00
C THR A 23 32.88 -2.62 -0.64
N VAL A 24 33.71 -1.95 0.18
CA VAL A 24 33.29 -1.39 1.48
C VAL A 24 32.32 -0.22 1.31
N VAL A 25 32.48 0.58 0.26
CA VAL A 25 31.60 1.73 0.02
C VAL A 25 30.29 1.34 -0.69
N THR A 26 30.29 0.29 -1.52
CA THR A 26 29.08 -0.11 -2.28
C THR A 26 28.17 -1.13 -1.57
N ALA A 27 28.72 -1.92 -0.63
CA ALA A 27 27.93 -2.86 0.17
C ALA A 27 26.85 -2.18 1.06
N PRO A 28 27.12 -1.09 1.82
CA PRO A 28 26.10 -0.47 2.66
C PRO A 28 25.02 0.23 1.82
N VAL A 29 25.36 0.81 0.67
CA VAL A 29 24.40 1.51 -0.19
C VAL A 29 23.35 0.55 -0.77
N LYS A 30 23.77 -0.66 -1.19
CA LYS A 30 22.85 -1.69 -1.69
C LYS A 30 21.99 -2.32 -0.61
N ALA A 31 22.52 -2.49 0.60
CA ALA A 31 21.76 -3.00 1.73
C ALA A 31 20.71 -1.98 2.18
N VAL A 32 21.10 -0.71 2.39
CA VAL A 32 20.20 0.38 2.78
C VAL A 32 19.11 0.63 1.73
N GLY A 33 19.44 0.56 0.43
CA GLY A 33 18.47 0.71 -0.65
C GLY A 33 17.37 -0.35 -0.65
N GLN A 34 17.70 -1.61 -0.39
CA GLN A 34 16.71 -2.70 -0.36
C GLN A 34 15.79 -2.66 0.86
N VAL A 35 16.29 -2.28 2.04
CA VAL A 35 15.43 -2.10 3.22
C VAL A 35 14.51 -0.91 3.06
N ALA A 36 15.02 0.22 2.52
CA ALA A 36 14.21 1.42 2.26
C ALA A 36 13.10 1.17 1.24
N ASP A 37 13.38 0.41 0.17
CA ASP A 37 12.38 0.05 -0.86
C ASP A 37 11.27 -0.84 -0.29
N TRP A 38 11.59 -1.81 0.55
CA TRP A 38 10.59 -2.71 1.11
C TRP A 38 9.68 -2.03 2.15
N THR A 39 10.25 -1.13 2.97
CA THR A 39 9.48 -0.34 3.95
C THR A 39 8.62 0.75 3.30
N THR A 40 8.98 1.21 2.10
CA THR A 40 8.24 2.26 1.38
C THR A 40 7.15 1.64 0.50
N THR A 41 7.47 0.59 -0.25
CA THR A 41 6.49 -0.08 -1.13
C THR A 41 5.39 -0.81 -0.35
N SER A 42 5.70 -1.39 0.81
CA SER A 42 4.69 -2.05 1.65
C SER A 42 3.63 -1.08 2.18
N GLN A 43 3.98 0.18 2.44
CA GLN A 43 3.03 1.18 2.93
C GLN A 43 2.22 1.80 1.78
N ASP A 44 2.86 2.12 0.65
CA ASP A 44 2.18 2.64 -0.54
C ASP A 44 1.15 1.64 -1.10
N GLU A 45 1.45 0.34 -1.09
CA GLU A 45 0.53 -0.71 -1.53
C GLU A 45 -0.65 -0.87 -0.56
N ALA A 46 -0.39 -0.79 0.76
CA ALA A 46 -1.41 -0.85 1.80
C ALA A 46 -2.37 0.35 1.73
N ASP A 47 -1.85 1.57 1.54
CA ASP A 47 -2.65 2.79 1.42
C ASP A 47 -3.51 2.79 0.15
N ARG A 48 -2.97 2.29 -0.97
CA ARG A 48 -3.75 2.11 -2.21
C ARG A 48 -4.89 1.11 -2.02
N ASN A 49 -4.63 -0.02 -1.34
CA ASN A 49 -5.67 -1.00 -1.02
C ASN A 49 -6.74 -0.41 -0.11
N ARG A 50 -6.33 0.27 0.95
CA ARG A 50 -7.25 0.94 1.88
C ARG A 50 -8.12 1.98 1.17
N GLY A 51 -7.54 2.78 0.28
CA GLY A 51 -8.29 3.74 -0.54
C GLY A 51 -9.27 3.10 -1.52
N ARG A 52 -8.98 1.89 -2.03
CA ARG A 52 -9.93 1.12 -2.83
C ARG A 52 -11.10 0.61 -2.00
N GLU A 53 -10.84 0.06 -0.83
CA GLU A 53 -11.88 -0.46 0.06
C GLU A 53 -12.81 0.66 0.56
N MET A 54 -12.26 1.83 0.92
CA MET A 54 -13.10 2.99 1.29
C MET A 54 -14.03 3.42 0.15
N ARG A 55 -13.52 3.52 -1.11
CA ARG A 55 -14.38 3.88 -2.26
C ARG A 55 -15.48 2.86 -2.51
N LYS A 56 -15.19 1.56 -2.40
CA LYS A 56 -16.22 0.51 -2.53
C LYS A 56 -17.29 0.63 -1.45
N ARG A 57 -16.88 0.91 -0.21
CA ARG A 57 -17.80 1.12 0.92
C ARG A 57 -18.69 2.34 0.70
N GLU A 58 -18.12 3.47 0.27
CA GLU A 58 -18.87 4.67 -0.09
C GLU A 58 -19.87 4.40 -1.22
N GLU A 59 -19.46 3.67 -2.26
CA GLU A 59 -20.37 3.27 -3.34
C GLU A 59 -21.52 2.37 -2.85
N GLN A 60 -21.23 1.43 -1.95
CA GLN A 60 -22.24 0.55 -1.38
C GLN A 60 -23.26 1.33 -0.54
N VAL A 61 -22.79 2.18 0.37
CA VAL A 61 -23.65 3.07 1.17
C VAL A 61 -24.47 3.99 0.25
N GLY A 62 -23.84 4.59 -0.77
CA GLY A 62 -24.54 5.44 -1.74
C GLY A 62 -25.63 4.69 -2.53
N LYS A 63 -25.42 3.41 -2.87
CA LYS A 63 -26.45 2.57 -3.50
C LYS A 63 -27.61 2.28 -2.55
N LEU A 64 -27.33 1.97 -1.29
CA LEU A 64 -28.36 1.73 -0.28
C LEU A 64 -29.19 3.00 -0.02
N SER A 65 -28.54 4.15 0.13
CA SER A 65 -29.21 5.45 0.32
C SER A 65 -30.18 5.78 -0.83
N ARG A 66 -29.76 5.58 -2.09
CA ARG A 66 -30.65 5.79 -3.25
C ARG A 66 -31.86 4.84 -3.24
N GLN A 67 -31.67 3.60 -2.80
CA GLN A 67 -32.77 2.63 -2.67
C GLN A 67 -33.73 3.03 -1.55
N ARG A 68 -33.19 3.47 -0.41
CA ARG A 68 -33.96 3.98 0.73
C ARG A 68 -34.79 5.19 0.29
N ASP A 69 -34.20 6.16 -0.40
CA ASP A 69 -34.90 7.35 -0.89
C ASP A 69 -36.05 6.99 -1.84
N LYS A 70 -35.81 6.04 -2.76
CA LYS A 70 -36.85 5.54 -3.68
C LYS A 70 -37.96 4.81 -2.93
N ALA A 71 -37.63 4.02 -1.91
CA ALA A 71 -38.59 3.32 -1.09
C ALA A 71 -39.43 4.31 -0.25
N ALA A 72 -38.79 5.29 0.38
CA ALA A 72 -39.44 6.36 1.12
C ALA A 72 -40.40 7.17 0.22
N GLY A 73 -39.99 7.51 -1.01
CA GLY A 73 -40.85 8.19 -1.97
C GLY A 73 -42.04 7.36 -2.47
N LYS A 74 -41.98 6.03 -2.40
CA LYS A 74 -43.15 5.15 -2.64
C LYS A 74 -44.03 5.03 -1.40
N CYS A 75 -43.42 4.93 -0.22
CA CYS A 75 -44.11 4.96 1.06
C CYS A 75 -45.00 6.21 1.21
N GLN A 76 -44.44 7.39 0.89
CA GLN A 76 -45.20 8.66 0.90
C GLN A 76 -46.38 8.67 -0.08
N ARG A 77 -46.39 7.79 -1.10
CA ARG A 77 -47.50 7.63 -2.05
C ARG A 77 -48.53 6.58 -1.61
N GLY A 78 -48.40 6.02 -0.40
CA GLY A 78 -49.33 5.06 0.19
C GLY A 78 -48.94 3.59 0.03
N ASP A 79 -47.73 3.30 -0.45
CA ASP A 79 -47.23 1.92 -0.57
C ASP A 79 -46.64 1.44 0.78
N ALA A 80 -47.47 0.74 1.55
CA ALA A 80 -47.13 0.30 2.91
C ALA A 80 -45.96 -0.70 2.97
N GLU A 81 -45.81 -1.58 1.96
CA GLU A 81 -44.67 -2.50 1.89
C GLU A 81 -43.36 -1.71 1.74
N GLN A 82 -43.40 -0.67 0.92
CA GLN A 82 -42.23 0.18 0.69
C GLN A 82 -41.87 1.05 1.90
N CYS A 83 -42.80 1.31 2.81
CA CYS A 83 -42.50 1.94 4.10
C CYS A 83 -41.62 1.03 4.96
N GLN A 84 -42.00 -0.24 5.12
CA GLN A 84 -41.21 -1.22 5.87
C GLN A 84 -39.84 -1.42 5.21
N ARG A 85 -39.81 -1.48 3.88
CA ARG A 85 -38.57 -1.59 3.12
C ARG A 85 -37.65 -0.38 3.33
N ALA A 86 -38.19 0.84 3.40
CA ALA A 86 -37.39 2.04 3.65
C ALA A 86 -36.72 1.98 5.03
N GLU A 87 -37.44 1.52 6.06
CA GLU A 87 -36.92 1.35 7.42
C GLU A 87 -35.81 0.29 7.48
N VAL A 88 -36.02 -0.87 6.85
CA VAL A 88 -34.97 -1.91 6.75
C VAL A 88 -33.72 -1.36 6.06
N LEU A 89 -33.88 -0.62 4.96
CA LEU A 89 -32.76 -0.01 4.25
C LEU A 89 -32.05 1.06 5.09
N GLU A 90 -32.77 1.82 5.93
CA GLU A 90 -32.19 2.77 6.87
C GLU A 90 -31.25 2.05 7.86
N HIS A 91 -31.70 0.93 8.43
CA HIS A 91 -30.88 0.10 9.33
C HIS A 91 -29.67 -0.54 8.62
N GLU A 92 -29.83 -0.99 7.37
CA GLU A 92 -28.71 -1.49 6.58
C GLU A 92 -27.66 -0.40 6.31
N ILE A 93 -28.10 0.84 6.05
CA ILE A 93 -27.20 1.99 5.86
C ILE A 93 -26.46 2.30 7.17
N GLU A 94 -27.16 2.35 8.30
CA GLU A 94 -26.56 2.60 9.60
C GLU A 94 -25.53 1.53 9.96
N ALA A 95 -25.85 0.25 9.76
CA ALA A 95 -24.93 -0.85 9.98
C ALA A 95 -23.70 -0.77 9.04
N ALA A 96 -23.92 -0.44 7.77
CA ALA A 96 -22.83 -0.26 6.80
C ALA A 96 -21.93 0.93 7.15
N MET A 97 -22.47 2.00 7.74
CA MET A 97 -21.71 3.17 8.19
C MET A 97 -21.00 2.95 9.54
N ALA A 98 -21.55 2.09 10.40
CA ALA A 98 -20.96 1.74 11.69
C ALA A 98 -19.83 0.69 11.59
N ALA A 99 -19.75 -0.06 10.49
CA ALA A 99 -18.71 -1.05 10.28
C ALA A 99 -17.31 -0.39 10.24
N PRO A 100 -16.32 -0.88 11.00
CA PRO A 100 -14.96 -0.32 11.00
C PRO A 100 -14.25 -0.49 9.64
N ASN A 101 -13.31 0.41 9.34
CA ASN A 101 -12.52 0.47 8.10
C ASN A 101 -11.19 -0.28 8.20
#